data_AF-A0A3D1B9A0-F1
#
_entry.id   AF-A0A3D1B9A0-F1
#
_cell.length_a   1.000
_cell.length_b   1.000
_cell.length_c   1.000
_cell.angle_alpha   90.00
_cell.angle_beta   90.00
_cell.angle_gamma   90.00
#
_symmetry.space_group_name_H-M   'P 1'
#
loop_
_entity.id
_entity.type
_entity.pdbx_description
1 polymer ?
#
loop_
_entity_poly.entity_id
_entity_poly.type
_entity_poly.pdbx_seq_one_letter_code
_entity_poly.pdbx_strand_id
1 'polypeptide(L)'
;MAHELYTRTNQKIYFAGLALENWRRAEEKGAMNAPGLIQAEREASLFHLYGALLGLCHEIAGYYRLPEANAPRPELLLVPPVQGASTSPELAELIELAEHSETWLAKLLKAYSVLFEPPRTPAKAK
;
A
#
# COMPACT_ATOMS: atom_id res chain seq x y z
N MET A 1 0.16 13.73 -21.24
CA MET A 1 0.81 13.65 -19.91
C MET A 1 0.38 12.38 -19.16
N ALA A 2 0.43 11.18 -19.78
CA ALA A 2 -0.27 10.00 -19.23
C ALA A 2 0.55 8.68 -19.25
N HIS A 3 1.88 8.73 -19.40
CA HIS A 3 2.69 7.51 -19.53
C HIS A 3 3.94 7.48 -18.63
N GLU A 4 4.15 8.49 -17.77
CA GLU A 4 5.31 8.52 -16.89
C GLU A 4 4.98 7.85 -15.55
N LEU A 5 5.89 7.00 -15.05
CA LEU A 5 5.67 6.15 -13.88
C LEU A 5 5.23 6.96 -12.64
N TYR A 6 5.82 8.14 -12.43
CA TYR A 6 5.49 9.03 -11.30
C TYR A 6 4.05 9.58 -11.34
N THR A 7 3.43 9.63 -12.51
CA THR A 7 2.02 10.06 -12.64
C THR A 7 1.10 9.07 -11.93
N ARG A 8 1.46 7.78 -11.93
CA ARG A 8 0.66 6.71 -11.31
C ARG A 8 0.72 6.77 -9.78
N THR A 9 1.89 7.02 -9.20
CA THR A 9 2.06 7.16 -7.75
C THR A 9 1.30 8.37 -7.23
N ASN A 10 1.46 9.53 -7.86
CA ASN A 10 0.74 10.74 -7.49
C ASN A 10 -0.78 10.57 -7.57
N GLN A 11 -1.28 9.92 -8.63
CA GLN A 11 -2.70 9.61 -8.75
C GLN A 11 -3.20 8.69 -7.62
N LYS A 12 -2.43 7.67 -7.26
CA LYS A 12 -2.79 6.74 -6.18
C LYS A 12 -2.79 7.42 -4.81
N ILE A 13 -1.81 8.27 -4.52
CA ILE A 13 -1.78 9.08 -3.30
C ILE A 13 -3.00 10.01 -3.24
N TYR A 14 -3.34 10.67 -4.36
CA TYR A 14 -4.53 11.52 -4.43
C TYR A 14 -5.82 10.76 -4.11
N PHE A 15 -6.02 9.58 -4.71
CA PHE A 15 -7.20 8.76 -4.42
C PHE A 15 -7.23 8.21 -3.00
N ALA A 16 -6.08 7.86 -2.42
CA ALA A 16 -6.00 7.49 -1.01
C ALA A 16 -6.46 8.67 -0.12
N GLY A 17 -6.06 9.89 -0.44
CA GLY A 17 -6.48 11.10 0.26
C GLY A 17 -8.00 11.33 0.19
N LEU A 18 -8.62 11.12 -0.97
CA LEU A 18 -10.09 11.20 -1.12
C LEU A 18 -10.80 10.18 -0.23
N ALA A 19 -10.33 8.93 -0.23
CA ALA A 19 -10.92 7.87 0.60
C ALA A 19 -10.79 8.16 2.10
N LEU A 20 -9.62 8.65 2.55
CA LEU A 20 -9.40 9.04 3.95
C LEU A 20 -10.34 10.17 4.40
N GLU A 21 -10.56 11.18 3.54
CA GLU A 21 -11.48 12.28 3.84
C GLU A 21 -12.94 11.79 3.89
N ASN A 22 -13.32 10.88 3.00
CA ASN A 22 -14.65 10.27 3.03
C ASN A 22 -14.85 9.38 4.25
N TRP A 23 -13.83 8.62 4.66
CA TRP A 23 -13.84 7.84 5.89
C TRP A 23 -14.09 8.76 7.09
N ARG A 24 -13.31 9.83 7.25
CA ARG A 24 -13.49 10.80 8.34
C ARG A 24 -14.92 11.36 8.37
N ARG A 25 -15.47 11.72 7.21
CA ARG A 25 -16.86 12.20 7.10
C ARG A 25 -17.90 11.15 7.48
N ALA A 26 -17.65 9.87 7.17
CA ALA A 26 -18.55 8.78 7.51
C ALA A 26 -18.60 8.53 9.02
N GLU A 27 -17.46 8.69 9.72
CA GLU A 27 -17.38 8.62 11.18
C GLU A 27 -18.11 9.79 11.86
N GLU A 28 -17.95 11.01 11.34
CA GLU A 28 -18.53 12.22 11.94
C GLU A 28 -20.06 12.31 11.78
N LYS A 29 -20.61 11.84 10.66
CA LYS A 29 -22.03 12.07 10.31
C LYS A 29 -23.02 11.07 10.92
N GLY A 30 -22.54 9.97 11.52
CA GLY A 30 -23.39 9.04 12.28
C GLY A 30 -24.62 8.51 11.53
N ALA A 31 -24.56 8.39 10.20
CA ALA A 31 -25.69 7.95 9.38
C ALA A 31 -26.06 6.48 9.67
N MET A 32 -27.31 6.07 9.41
CA MET A 32 -27.78 4.68 9.58
C MET A 32 -26.93 3.65 8.81
N ASN A 33 -26.24 4.06 7.74
CA ASN A 33 -25.33 3.24 6.94
C ASN A 33 -23.84 3.47 7.25
N ALA A 34 -23.51 4.19 8.33
CA ALA A 34 -22.13 4.55 8.68
C ALA A 34 -21.17 3.35 8.74
N PRO A 35 -21.52 2.17 9.30
CA PRO A 35 -20.58 1.04 9.36
C PRO A 35 -20.13 0.54 7.98
N GLY A 36 -21.06 0.47 7.01
CA GLY A 36 -20.75 0.03 5.66
C GLY A 36 -19.90 1.05 4.90
N LEU A 37 -20.20 2.35 5.07
CA LEU A 37 -19.41 3.42 4.47
C LEU A 37 -17.99 3.48 5.05
N ILE A 38 -17.85 3.39 6.38
CA ILE A 38 -16.54 3.36 7.06
C ILE A 38 -15.70 2.20 6.53
N GLN A 39 -16.28 0.99 6.44
CA GLN A 39 -15.56 -0.17 5.93
C GLN A 39 -15.15 0.02 4.45
N ALA A 40 -16.06 0.50 3.60
CA ALA A 40 -15.77 0.72 2.19
C ALA A 40 -14.62 1.73 1.98
N GLU A 41 -14.65 2.85 2.69
CA GLU A 41 -13.61 3.88 2.57
C GLU A 41 -12.27 3.40 3.16
N ARG A 42 -12.29 2.62 4.25
CA ARG A 42 -11.07 1.99 4.80
C ARG A 42 -10.41 1.05 3.79
N GLU A 43 -11.19 0.20 3.13
CA GLU A 43 -10.68 -0.70 2.10
C GLU A 43 -10.16 0.07 0.88
N ALA A 44 -10.87 1.11 0.45
CA ALA A 44 -10.43 1.99 -0.64
C ALA A 44 -9.11 2.70 -0.31
N SER A 45 -8.95 3.22 0.92
CA SER A 45 -7.69 3.81 1.38
C SER A 45 -6.55 2.80 1.29
N LEU A 46 -6.73 1.57 1.80
CA LEU A 46 -5.71 0.53 1.73
C LEU A 46 -5.36 0.15 0.28
N PHE A 47 -6.37 -0.01 -0.57
CA PHE A 47 -6.17 -0.32 -1.99
C PHE A 47 -5.36 0.77 -2.72
N HIS A 48 -5.66 2.04 -2.46
CA HIS A 48 -4.96 3.14 -3.09
C HIS A 48 -3.55 3.35 -2.54
N LEU A 49 -3.35 3.20 -1.22
CA LEU A 49 -2.00 3.27 -0.60
C LEU A 49 -1.10 2.13 -1.08
N TYR A 50 -1.61 0.90 -1.16
CA TYR A 50 -0.86 -0.23 -1.74
C TYR A 50 -0.50 0.02 -3.21
N GLY A 51 -1.44 0.59 -3.99
CA GLY A 51 -1.18 1.01 -5.36
C GLY A 51 -0.13 2.13 -5.48
N ALA A 52 -0.09 3.06 -4.52
CA ALA A 52 0.92 4.12 -4.47
C ALA A 52 2.32 3.53 -4.16
N LEU A 53 2.40 2.60 -3.21
CA LEU A 53 3.64 1.87 -2.93
C LEU A 53 4.16 1.13 -4.17
N LEU A 54 3.27 0.44 -4.89
CA LEU A 54 3.65 -0.25 -6.14
C LEU A 54 4.18 0.74 -7.19
N GLY A 55 3.51 1.88 -7.36
CA GLY A 55 3.98 2.94 -8.25
C GLY A 55 5.37 3.45 -7.88
N LEU A 56 5.60 3.71 -6.59
CA LEU A 56 6.90 4.14 -6.07
C LEU A 56 7.99 3.09 -6.34
N CYS A 57 7.70 1.81 -6.11
CA CYS A 57 8.64 0.73 -6.41
C CYS A 57 8.97 0.69 -7.91
N HIS A 58 7.98 0.90 -8.79
CA HIS A 58 8.20 0.98 -10.25
C HIS A 58 9.03 2.19 -10.65
N GLU A 59 8.83 3.34 -10.02
CA GLU A 59 9.66 4.54 -10.27
C GLU A 59 11.12 4.30 -9.90
N ILE A 60 11.38 3.77 -8.70
CA ILE A 60 12.74 3.46 -8.23
C ILE A 60 13.37 2.42 -9.15
N ALA A 61 12.67 1.30 -9.40
CA ALA A 61 13.19 0.24 -10.26
C ALA A 61 13.41 0.71 -11.70
N GLY A 62 12.55 1.56 -12.23
CA GLY A 62 12.69 2.17 -13.55
C GLY A 62 13.88 3.13 -13.63
N TYR A 63 14.09 3.96 -12.61
CA TYR A 63 15.22 4.88 -12.52
C TYR A 63 16.56 4.15 -12.52
N TYR A 64 16.66 3.08 -11.73
CA TYR A 64 17.86 2.24 -11.64
C TYR A 64 17.95 1.15 -12.72
N ARG A 65 16.95 1.04 -13.61
CA ARG A 65 16.84 0.00 -14.66
C ARG A 65 16.96 -1.43 -14.11
N LEU A 66 16.30 -1.70 -12.98
CA LEU A 66 16.25 -3.03 -12.39
C LEU A 66 15.43 -3.99 -13.27
N PRO A 67 15.81 -5.29 -13.36
CA PRO A 67 15.08 -6.28 -14.16
C PRO A 67 13.60 -6.43 -13.78
N GLU A 68 13.27 -6.23 -12.51
CA GLU A 68 11.95 -6.43 -11.93
C GLU A 68 11.05 -5.18 -12.00
N ALA A 69 11.42 -4.15 -12.78
CA ALA A 69 10.70 -2.87 -12.85
C ALA A 69 9.21 -2.96 -13.23
N ASN A 70 8.76 -4.10 -13.77
CA ASN A 70 7.36 -4.37 -14.11
C ASN A 70 6.67 -5.36 -13.15
N ALA A 71 7.24 -5.61 -11.97
CA ALA A 71 6.67 -6.56 -11.02
C ALA A 71 5.22 -6.17 -10.67
N PRO A 72 4.26 -7.11 -10.65
CA PRO A 72 2.85 -6.79 -10.43
C PRO A 72 2.49 -6.41 -8.99
N ARG A 73 3.43 -6.59 -8.05
CA ARG A 73 3.22 -6.47 -6.60
C ARG A 73 4.47 -5.91 -5.92
N PRO A 74 4.36 -5.02 -4.93
CA PRO A 74 5.51 -4.50 -4.18
C PRO A 74 6.32 -5.62 -3.53
N GLU A 75 5.69 -6.66 -3.02
CA GLU A 75 6.35 -7.77 -2.31
C GLU A 75 7.32 -8.57 -3.19
N LEU A 76 7.26 -8.42 -4.51
CA LEU A 76 8.24 -9.02 -5.43
C LEU A 76 9.48 -8.14 -5.63
N LEU A 77 9.40 -6.85 -5.29
CA LEU A 77 10.50 -5.89 -5.32
C LEU A 77 11.10 -5.67 -3.92
N LEU A 78 10.28 -5.81 -2.88
CA LEU A 78 10.64 -5.67 -1.47
C LEU A 78 11.15 -7.00 -0.88
N VAL A 79 12.10 -7.61 -1.57
CA VAL A 79 12.79 -8.82 -1.12
C VAL A 79 14.26 -8.51 -0.87
N PRO A 80 14.88 -9.08 0.17
CA PRO A 80 16.31 -8.93 0.38
C PRO A 80 17.09 -9.37 -0.86
N PRO A 81 18.09 -8.58 -1.30
CA PRO A 81 18.88 -8.95 -2.46
C PRO A 81 19.62 -10.27 -2.25
N VAL A 82 19.78 -11.02 -3.34
CA VAL A 82 20.69 -12.17 -3.35
C VAL A 82 22.12 -11.65 -3.11
N GLN A 83 22.94 -12.41 -2.37
CA GLN A 83 24.32 -12.04 -2.06
C GLN A 83 25.08 -11.61 -3.32
N GLY A 84 25.61 -10.37 -3.28
CA GLY A 84 26.36 -9.77 -4.39
C GLY A 84 25.56 -8.90 -5.35
N ALA A 85 24.22 -8.84 -5.23
CA ALA A 85 23.39 -7.90 -5.98
C ALA A 85 23.38 -6.52 -5.30
N SER A 86 23.54 -5.46 -6.09
CA SER A 86 23.38 -4.09 -5.63
C SER A 86 21.90 -3.71 -5.69
N THR A 87 21.31 -3.41 -4.53
CA THR A 87 20.00 -2.76 -4.41
C THR A 87 20.20 -1.24 -4.36
N SER A 88 19.26 -0.47 -4.90
CA SER A 88 19.31 0.98 -4.73
C SER A 88 19.10 1.38 -3.26
N PRO A 89 19.67 2.50 -2.79
CA PRO A 89 19.49 2.94 -1.41
C PRO A 89 18.01 3.06 -1.00
N GLU A 90 17.17 3.63 -1.85
CA GLU A 90 15.74 3.83 -1.58
C GLU A 90 14.99 2.50 -1.47
N LEU A 91 15.31 1.53 -2.33
CA LEU A 91 14.69 0.21 -2.27
C LEU A 91 15.17 -0.57 -1.04
N ALA A 92 16.43 -0.40 -0.64
CA ALA A 92 16.97 -0.98 0.59
C ALA A 92 16.24 -0.46 1.84
N GLU A 93 15.97 0.84 1.91
CA GLU A 93 15.17 1.43 3.00
C GLU A 93 13.74 0.86 3.03
N LEU A 94 13.09 0.71 1.86
CA LEU A 94 11.76 0.10 1.79
C LEU A 94 11.76 -1.37 2.19
N ILE A 95 12.81 -2.13 1.87
CA ILE A 95 12.98 -3.52 2.31
C ILE A 95 13.08 -3.56 3.84
N GLU A 96 13.96 -2.76 4.44
CA GLU A 96 14.11 -2.68 5.89
C GLU A 96 12.78 -2.32 6.57
N LEU A 97 12.07 -1.31 6.05
CA LEU A 97 10.75 -0.96 6.56
C LEU A 97 9.77 -2.14 6.46
N ALA A 98 9.75 -2.88 5.36
CA ALA A 98 8.84 -4.02 5.18
C ALA A 98 9.15 -5.20 6.12
N GLU A 99 10.42 -5.39 6.52
CA GLU A 99 10.84 -6.46 7.43
C GLU A 99 10.44 -6.22 8.88
N HIS A 100 10.36 -4.95 9.30
CA HIS A 100 10.01 -4.59 10.67
C HIS A 100 8.49 -4.42 10.85
N SER A 101 7.85 -5.37 11.54
CA SER A 101 6.39 -5.43 11.71
C SER A 101 5.72 -4.18 12.30
N GLU A 102 6.49 -3.35 13.01
CA GLU A 102 5.98 -2.13 13.65
C GLU A 102 5.94 -0.91 12.73
N THR A 103 6.58 -0.98 11.57
CA THR A 103 6.60 0.13 10.63
C THR A 103 5.25 0.30 9.95
N TRP A 104 5.03 1.50 9.41
CA TRP A 104 3.84 1.78 8.61
C TRP A 104 3.75 0.86 7.38
N LEU A 105 4.90 0.51 6.77
CA LEU A 105 4.96 -0.25 5.53
C LEU A 105 4.56 -1.71 5.76
N ALA A 106 5.15 -2.36 6.77
CA ALA A 106 4.76 -3.71 7.15
C ALA A 106 3.28 -3.78 7.57
N LYS A 107 2.79 -2.76 8.30
CA LYS A 107 1.36 -2.64 8.68
C LYS A 107 0.45 -2.47 7.46
N LEU A 108 0.85 -1.68 6.47
CA LEU A 108 0.10 -1.50 5.22
C LEU A 108 0.02 -2.80 4.43
N LEU A 109 1.14 -3.48 4.19
CA LEU A 109 1.19 -4.75 3.46
C LEU A 109 0.32 -5.81 4.14
N LYS A 110 0.41 -5.93 5.47
CA LYS A 110 -0.43 -6.82 6.27
C LYS A 110 -1.91 -6.45 6.20
N ALA A 111 -2.25 -5.17 6.33
CA ALA A 111 -3.64 -4.73 6.29
C ALA A 111 -4.27 -4.97 4.90
N TYR A 112 -3.49 -4.78 3.83
CA TYR A 112 -3.92 -5.07 2.46
C TYR A 112 -4.14 -6.56 2.23
N SER A 113 -3.24 -7.43 2.72
CA SER A 113 -3.40 -8.89 2.55
C SER A 113 -4.64 -9.44 3.27
N VAL A 114 -5.00 -8.86 4.43
CA VAL A 114 -6.21 -9.21 5.18
C VAL A 114 -7.51 -8.96 4.40
N LEU A 115 -7.52 -8.07 3.41
CA LEU A 115 -8.71 -7.82 2.56
C LEU A 115 -9.14 -9.05 1.76
N PHE A 116 -8.23 -9.99 1.52
CA PHE A 116 -8.46 -11.21 0.75
C PHE A 116 -8.66 -12.44 1.65
N GLU A 117 -8.60 -12.27 2.97
CA GLU A 117 -8.90 -13.35 3.92
C GLU A 117 -10.43 -13.52 4.08
N PRO A 118 -10.92 -14.75 4.32
CA PRO A 118 -12.32 -14.96 4.60
C PRO A 118 -12.75 -14.21 5.88
N PRO A 119 -14.04 -13.81 6.00
CA PRO A 119 -14.55 -13.17 7.20
C PRO A 119 -14.25 -14.02 8.44
N ARG A 120 -13.53 -13.43 9.40
CA ARG A 120 -13.23 -14.06 10.69
C ARG A 120 -14.29 -13.67 11.71
N THR A 121 -14.70 -14.62 12.54
CA THR A 121 -15.52 -14.31 13.71
C THR A 121 -14.72 -13.35 14.60
N PRO A 122 -15.32 -12.25 15.10
CA PRO A 122 -14.59 -11.32 15.97
C PRO A 122 -14.01 -12.10 17.16
N ALA A 123 -12.70 -11.99 17.35
CA ALA A 123 -12.04 -12.64 18.48
C ALA A 123 -12.65 -12.09 19.77
N LYS A 124 -13.13 -12.99 20.65
CA LYS A 124 -13.56 -12.57 21.99
C LYS A 124 -12.36 -11.93 22.68
N ALA A 125 -12.51 -10.68 23.11
CA ALA A 125 -11.52 -10.04 23.97
C ALA A 125 -11.29 -10.94 25.20
N LYS A 126 -10.01 -11.20 25.51
CA LYS A 126 -9.60 -11.87 26.75
C LYS A 126 -9.63 -10.87 27.91
#